data_AF-K9P421-F1
#
_entry.id   AF-K9P421-F1
#
_cell.length_a   1.000
_cell.length_b   1.000
_cell.length_c   1.000
_cell.angle_alpha   90.00
_cell.angle_beta   90.00
_cell.angle_gamma   90.00
#
_symmetry.space_group_name_H-M   'P 1'
#
loop_
_entity.id
_entity.type
_entity.pdbx_description
1 polymer ?
#
loop_
_entity_poly.entity_id
_entity_poly.type
_entity_poly.pdbx_seq_one_letter_code
_entity_poly.pdbx_strand_id
1 'polypeptide(L)' 'MYEDHPVMNALLQQLRSLNEQYSDSPNELNRYRVVRQEQLIAQWAPGVSVAG' A
#
# COMPACT_ATOMS: atom_id res chain seq x y z
N MET A 1 17.47 -3.52 3.22
CA MET A 1 17.41 -3.89 1.79
C MET A 1 16.12 -4.65 1.55
N TYR A 2 15.07 -3.97 1.12
CA TYR A 2 13.77 -4.59 0.77
C TYR A 2 13.44 -4.40 -0.72
N GLU A 3 14.37 -3.80 -1.48
CA GLU A 3 14.15 -3.21 -2.80
C GLU A 3 13.88 -4.25 -3.90
N ASP A 4 14.28 -5.52 -3.70
CA ASP A 4 14.09 -6.59 -4.68
C ASP A 4 13.27 -7.79 -4.15
N HIS A 5 12.59 -7.64 -3.00
CA HIS A 5 11.82 -8.76 -2.47
C HIS A 5 10.50 -8.91 -3.24
N PRO A 6 10.21 -10.06 -3.88
CA PRO A 6 9.02 -10.23 -4.72
C PRO A 6 7.72 -9.98 -3.96
N VAL A 7 7.69 -10.31 -2.66
CA VAL A 7 6.58 -9.98 -1.76
C VAL A 7 6.40 -8.48 -1.58
N MET A 8 7.50 -7.73 -1.38
CA MET A 8 7.43 -6.27 -1.23
C MET A 8 6.91 -5.62 -2.51
N ASN A 9 7.40 -6.07 -3.67
CA ASN A 9 6.93 -5.57 -4.96
C ASN A 9 5.43 -5.82 -5.17
N ALA A 10 4.94 -7.00 -4.80
CA ALA A 10 3.51 -7.30 -4.85
C ALA A 10 2.69 -6.39 -3.92
N LEU A 11 3.16 -6.18 -2.69
CA LEU A 11 2.48 -5.31 -1.72
C LEU A 11 2.44 -3.86 -2.19
N LEU A 12 3.53 -3.33 -2.75
CA LEU A 12 3.61 -1.98 -3.30
C LEU A 12 2.76 -1.81 -4.56
N GLN A 13 2.72 -2.82 -5.44
CA GLN A 13 1.87 -2.80 -6.63
C GLN A 13 0.39 -2.76 -6.24
N GLN A 14 0.01 -3.54 -5.23
CA GLN A 14 -1.37 -3.52 -4.72
C GLN A 14 -1.72 -2.17 -4.08
N LEU A 15 -0.79 -1.55 -3.34
CA LEU A 15 -1.00 -0.20 -2.80
C LEU A 15 -1.25 0.83 -3.90
N ARG A 16 -0.47 0.80 -5.00
CA ARG A 16 -0.69 1.69 -6.15
C ARG A 16 -2.08 1.52 -6.75
N SER A 17 -2.51 0.28 -6.99
CA SER A 17 -3.84 0.01 -7.55
C SER A 17 -4.97 0.49 -6.63
N LEU A 18 -4.81 0.35 -5.31
CA LEU A 18 -5.80 0.85 -4.35
C LEU A 18 -5.85 2.39 -4.32
N ASN A 19 -4.70 3.05 -4.48
CA ASN A 19 -4.64 4.51 -4.58
C ASN A 19 -5.28 5.04 -5.86
N GLU A 20 -5.08 4.36 -7.00
CA GLU A 20 -5.78 4.68 -8.26
C GLU A 20 -7.30 4.54 -8.07
N GLN A 21 -7.77 3.43 -7.50
CA GLN A 21 -9.19 3.22 -7.21
C GLN A 21 -9.79 4.27 -6.25
N TYR A 22 -9.02 4.69 -5.24
CA TYR A 22 -9.45 5.75 -4.32
C TYR A 22 -9.50 7.11 -5.01
N SER A 23 -8.53 7.42 -5.89
CA SER A 23 -8.53 8.63 -6.70
C SER A 23 -9.74 8.69 -7.64
N ASP A 24 -10.07 7.58 -8.29
CA ASP A 24 -11.21 7.48 -9.21
C ASP A 24 -12.56 7.49 -8.48
N SER A 25 -12.63 6.87 -7.30
CA SER A 25 -13.84 6.80 -6.47
C SER A 25 -13.50 7.02 -5.00
N PRO A 26 -13.43 8.29 -4.55
CA PRO A 26 -13.08 8.61 -3.18
C PRO A 26 -14.25 8.28 -2.25
N ASN A 27 -14.17 7.13 -1.61
CA ASN A 27 -15.13 6.68 -0.59
C ASN A 27 -14.40 6.05 0.59
N GLU A 28 -15.13 5.89 1.70
CA GLU A 28 -14.56 5.40 2.96
C GLU A 28 -14.02 3.97 2.86
N LEU A 29 -14.70 3.11 2.09
CA LEU A 29 -14.24 1.74 1.86
C LEU A 29 -12.89 1.70 1.13
N ASN A 30 -12.73 2.52 0.08
CA ASN A 30 -11.50 2.61 -0.69
C ASN A 30 -10.37 3.21 0.14
N ARG A 31 -10.66 4.27 0.92
CA ARG A 31 -9.70 4.84 1.88
C ARG A 31 -9.23 3.80 2.91
N TYR A 32 -10.17 3.03 3.47
CA TYR A 32 -9.84 1.96 4.42
C TYR A 32 -8.92 0.91 3.80
N ARG A 33 -9.18 0.50 2.55
CA ARG A 33 -8.34 -0.47 1.84
C ARG A 33 -6.92 0.04 1.65
N VAL A 34 -6.74 1.31 1.28
CA VAL A 34 -5.42 1.95 1.17
C VAL A 34 -4.68 1.88 2.51
N VAL A 35 -5.28 2.42 3.58
CA VAL A 35 -4.66 2.46 4.91
C VAL A 35 -4.31 1.06 5.42
N ARG A 36 -5.19 0.07 5.18
CA ARG A 36 -4.91 -1.32 5.56
C ARG A 36 -3.69 -1.89 4.83
N GLN A 37 -3.54 -1.56 3.55
CA GLN A 37 -2.39 -2.00 2.76
C GLN A 37 -1.09 -1.32 3.23
N GLU A 38 -1.13 -0.03 3.56
CA GLU A 38 0.00 0.70 4.16
C GLU A 38 0.45 0.05 5.47
N GLN A 39 -0.50 -0.33 6.33
CA GLN A 39 -0.21 -1.02 7.60
C GLN A 39 0.44 -2.40 7.37
N LEU A 40 -0.02 -3.17 6.38
CA LEU A 40 0.59 -4.45 6.03
C LEU A 40 2.04 -4.28 5.57
N ILE A 41 2.32 -3.26 4.75
CA ILE A 41 3.69 -2.94 4.32
C ILE A 41 4.56 -2.53 5.50
N ALA A 42 4.05 -1.68 6.39
CA ALA A 42 4.78 -1.24 7.58
C ALA A 42 5.07 -2.40 8.55
N GLN A 43 4.16 -3.37 8.68
CA GLN A 43 4.37 -4.57 9.49
C GLN A 43 5.43 -5.49 8.87
N TRP A 44 5.42 -5.62 7.54
CA TRP A 44 6.34 -6.51 6.83
C TRP A 44 7.76 -5.93 6.73
N ALA A 45 7.89 -4.62 6.52
CA ALA A 45 9.15 -3.89 6.50
C ALA A 45 9.08 -2.64 7.40
N PRO A 46 9.37 -2.79 8.71
CA PRO A 46 9.43 -1.68 9.62
C PRO A 46 10.52 -0.69 9.16
N GLY A 47 10.13 0.57 8.91
CA GLY A 47 11.02 1.63 8.42
C GLY A 47 10.85 2.00 6.94
N VAL A 48 10.04 1.25 6.18
CA VAL A 48 9.62 1.69 4.84
C VAL A 48 8.49 2.71 4.99
N SER A 49 8.78 3.96 4.64
CA SER A 49 7.76 5.02 4.62
C SER A 49 6.96 4.89 3.33
N VAL A 50 5.72 4.43 3.45
CA VAL A 50 4.73 4.35 2.36
C VAL A 50 3.71 5.49 2.39
N ALA A 51 3.80 6.39 3.37
CA ALA A 51 2.96 7.58 3.44
C ALA A 51 3.25 8.49 2.24
N GLY A 52 2.29 8.56 1.31
CA GLY A 52 2.22 9.47 0.18
C GLY A 52 1.05 10.42 0.32
#